data_AF-A0A545B3N4-F1
#
_entry.id   AF-A0A545B3N4-F1
#
_cell.length_a   1.000
_cell.length_b   1.000
_cell.length_c   1.000
_cell.angle_alpha   90.00
_cell.angle_beta   90.00
_cell.angle_gamma   90.00
#
_symmetry.space_group_name_H-M   'P 1'
#
loop_
_entity.id
_entity.type
_entity.pdbx_description
1 polymer ?
#
loop_
_entity_poly.entity_id
_entity_poly.type
_entity_poly.pdbx_seq_one_letter_code
_entity_poly.pdbx_strand_id
1 'polypeptide(L)'
;MPFRKIAICVVLVVAGCGGGGGTRTPDLPPGKTIDTPAFETYTTTHNGRSRVRRDVSDKADQKILAQFEDADPQSPKGYRNLIDLADTVYEDQMTIEVIGKVANADGTGPATRILRLTVDESPFEQARQGAAVSKDGKYYFRGANFVWASLDGAPLRTGANSDGLVNMELDLRKETVSLRLETGVNATSDLRTALTAKDLPFNIRTGAYGGDVTMTVYDPDGSDILQAAGSLRGAVGGRPEFTDGRHDLTTGGLYTISGTDKKTGRKVDANGVFYGADPNAGK
;
A
#
# COMPACT_ATOMS: atom_id res chain seq x y z
N MET A 1 -41.34 -41.59 73.94
CA MET A 1 -41.55 -42.37 72.70
C MET A 1 -42.76 -41.77 71.99
N PRO A 2 -42.78 -41.50 70.67
CA PRO A 2 -41.86 -41.88 69.61
C PRO A 2 -41.31 -40.70 68.76
N PHE A 3 -40.28 -41.05 67.98
CA PHE A 3 -39.59 -40.28 66.95
C PHE A 3 -40.48 -39.91 65.74
N ARG A 4 -40.16 -38.80 65.05
CA ARG A 4 -40.21 -38.68 63.56
C ARG A 4 -39.50 -37.41 63.08
N LYS A 5 -38.26 -37.55 62.60
CA LYS A 5 -37.83 -37.55 61.18
C LYS A 5 -37.74 -36.15 60.56
N ILE A 6 -36.57 -35.53 60.68
CA ILE A 6 -36.11 -34.41 59.86
C ILE A 6 -35.79 -34.97 58.47
N ALA A 7 -36.56 -34.55 57.46
CA ALA A 7 -36.26 -34.84 56.07
C ALA A 7 -35.15 -33.88 55.59
N ILE A 8 -33.94 -34.41 55.43
CA ILE A 8 -32.83 -33.74 54.76
C ILE A 8 -33.09 -33.87 53.25
N CYS A 9 -33.60 -32.81 52.62
CA CYS A 9 -33.61 -32.68 51.17
C CYS A 9 -32.17 -32.38 50.71
N VAL A 10 -31.47 -33.43 50.30
CA VAL A 10 -30.21 -33.33 49.55
C VAL A 10 -30.55 -32.75 48.18
N VAL A 11 -30.24 -31.47 47.97
CA VAL A 11 -30.18 -30.88 46.63
C VAL A 11 -28.88 -31.38 45.99
N LEU A 12 -29.00 -32.39 45.14
CA LEU A 12 -27.96 -32.80 44.21
C LEU A 12 -27.71 -31.65 43.23
N VAL A 13 -26.64 -30.89 43.47
CA VAL A 13 -26.07 -29.98 42.47
C VAL A 13 -25.47 -30.86 41.37
N VAL A 14 -26.21 -30.99 40.27
CA VAL A 14 -25.67 -31.58 39.05
C VAL A 14 -24.60 -30.63 38.53
N ALA A 15 -23.34 -31.03 38.71
CA ALA A 15 -22.20 -30.43 38.05
C ALA A 15 -22.37 -30.59 36.52
N GLY A 16 -22.89 -29.55 35.87
CA GLY A 16 -22.87 -29.40 34.43
C GLY A 16 -21.46 -29.14 33.96
N CYS A 17 -20.68 -30.20 33.78
CA CYS A 17 -19.43 -30.19 33.05
C CYS A 17 -19.75 -30.47 31.57
N GLY A 18 -19.32 -29.56 30.68
CA GLY A 18 -19.17 -29.89 29.25
C GLY A 18 -19.89 -28.94 28.32
N GLY A 19 -19.11 -28.27 27.48
CA GLY A 19 -19.63 -27.62 26.28
C GLY A 19 -19.36 -26.12 26.16
N GLY A 20 -18.30 -25.59 26.79
CA GLY A 20 -17.71 -24.33 26.36
C GLY A 20 -17.13 -24.49 24.95
N GLY A 21 -18.00 -24.43 23.95
CA GLY A 21 -17.64 -24.30 22.54
C GLY A 21 -17.06 -22.92 22.30
N GLY A 22 -15.85 -22.70 22.82
CA GLY A 22 -15.04 -21.59 22.37
C GLY A 22 -14.84 -21.77 20.88
N THR A 23 -15.44 -20.89 20.10
CA THR A 23 -15.05 -20.63 18.72
C THR A 23 -13.55 -20.43 18.74
N ARG A 24 -12.78 -21.47 18.40
CA ARG A 24 -11.37 -21.31 18.05
C ARG A 24 -11.40 -20.43 16.81
N THR A 25 -11.18 -19.13 17.00
CA THR A 25 -10.58 -18.30 15.95
C THR A 25 -9.41 -19.11 15.41
N PRO A 26 -9.38 -19.42 14.10
CA PRO A 26 -8.21 -20.05 13.51
C PRO A 26 -6.99 -19.22 13.90
N ASP A 27 -6.00 -19.85 14.51
CA ASP A 27 -4.78 -19.16 14.90
C ASP A 27 -4.05 -18.75 13.62
N LEU A 28 -4.18 -17.48 13.24
CA LEU A 28 -3.45 -16.92 12.12
C LEU A 28 -1.95 -16.96 12.45
N PRO A 29 -1.06 -17.19 11.46
CA PRO A 29 0.36 -17.02 11.71
C PRO A 29 0.64 -15.62 12.29
N PRO A 30 1.74 -15.43 13.04
CA PRO A 30 2.07 -14.12 13.63
C PRO A 30 2.24 -13.00 12.60
N GLY A 31 2.32 -13.33 11.31
CA GLY A 31 2.59 -12.40 10.23
C GLY A 31 4.10 -12.20 10.05
N LYS A 32 4.53 -12.01 8.80
CA LYS A 32 5.94 -11.65 8.52
C LYS A 32 6.25 -10.22 8.93
N THR A 33 7.45 -9.99 9.45
CA THR A 33 7.99 -8.64 9.58
C THR A 33 8.28 -8.07 8.19
N ILE A 34 7.86 -6.82 7.96
CA ILE A 34 8.14 -6.10 6.73
C ILE A 34 9.18 -5.03 7.04
N ASP A 35 10.40 -5.18 6.52
CA ASP A 35 11.50 -4.24 6.72
C ASP A 35 11.74 -3.43 5.45
N THR A 36 11.44 -2.13 5.52
CA THR A 36 11.57 -1.19 4.40
C THR A 36 11.93 0.20 4.97
N PRO A 37 13.18 0.43 5.39
CA PRO A 37 13.57 1.60 6.17
C PRO A 37 13.44 2.93 5.42
N ALA A 38 13.26 2.88 4.10
CA ALA A 38 13.03 4.05 3.26
C ALA A 38 11.63 4.68 3.43
N PHE A 39 10.73 4.04 4.20
CA PHE A 39 9.34 4.45 4.39
C PHE A 39 8.96 4.47 5.86
N GLU A 40 8.25 5.53 6.26
CA GLU A 40 7.54 5.59 7.51
C GLU A 40 6.23 4.81 7.39
N THR A 41 5.90 4.00 8.40
CA THR A 41 4.62 3.29 8.45
C THR A 41 3.99 3.39 9.83
N TYR A 42 2.69 3.70 9.88
CA TYR A 42 1.91 3.81 11.10
C TYR A 42 0.42 3.75 10.82
N THR A 43 -0.38 3.45 11.85
CA THR A 43 -1.83 3.57 11.78
C THR A 43 -2.26 5.00 12.11
N THR A 44 -3.07 5.61 11.26
CA THR A 44 -3.58 6.97 11.47
C THR A 44 -4.60 7.00 12.61
N THR A 45 -4.53 8.03 13.45
CA THR A 45 -5.41 8.14 14.63
C THR A 45 -6.83 8.58 14.32
N HIS A 46 -7.04 9.30 13.21
CA HIS A 46 -8.33 9.91 12.85
C HIS A 46 -9.28 8.96 12.11
N ASN A 47 -8.74 8.00 11.34
CA ASN A 47 -9.55 7.05 10.55
C ASN A 47 -9.03 5.60 10.60
N GLY A 48 -7.99 5.30 11.39
CA GLY A 48 -7.50 3.93 11.59
C GLY A 48 -6.83 3.28 10.38
N ARG A 49 -6.54 4.04 9.32
CA ARG A 49 -5.90 3.54 8.09
C ARG A 49 -4.43 3.22 8.29
N SER A 50 -3.93 2.26 7.52
CA SER A 50 -2.52 1.95 7.42
C SER A 50 -1.85 2.94 6.49
N ARG A 51 -1.00 3.82 7.03
CA ARG A 51 -0.24 4.80 6.26
C ARG A 51 1.14 4.28 5.91
N VAL A 52 1.52 4.48 4.65
CA VAL A 52 2.90 4.41 4.16
C VAL A 52 3.28 5.80 3.65
N ARG A 53 4.37 6.36 4.18
CA ARG A 53 4.84 7.69 3.81
C ARG A 53 6.33 7.66 3.47
N ARG A 54 6.69 8.43 2.45
CA ARG A 54 8.07 8.77 2.13
C ARG A 54 8.21 10.28 2.08
N ASP A 55 8.90 10.83 3.07
CA ASP A 55 9.28 12.24 3.12
C ASP A 55 10.74 12.36 2.64
N VAL A 56 10.95 13.10 1.55
CA VAL A 56 12.26 13.41 0.96
C VAL A 56 12.51 14.92 0.95
N SER A 57 11.73 15.64 1.73
CA SER A 57 11.74 17.09 1.80
C SER A 57 12.85 17.60 2.74
N ASP A 58 13.29 18.83 2.52
CA ASP A 58 14.25 19.49 3.40
C ASP A 58 13.56 20.39 4.44
N LYS A 59 14.34 21.02 5.32
CA LYS A 59 13.79 21.90 6.38
C LYS A 59 13.00 23.09 5.83
N ALA A 60 13.32 23.59 4.64
CA ALA A 60 12.58 24.69 4.03
C ALA A 60 11.22 24.20 3.49
N ASP A 61 11.19 22.99 2.93
CA ASP A 61 9.97 22.35 2.44
C ASP A 61 8.98 21.98 3.54
N GLN A 62 9.44 21.68 4.77
CA GLN A 62 8.54 21.33 5.87
C GLN A 62 7.49 22.43 6.15
N LYS A 63 7.85 23.71 5.96
CA LYS A 63 6.90 24.83 6.07
C LYS A 63 5.87 24.85 4.93
N ILE A 64 6.23 24.31 3.78
CA ILE A 64 5.32 24.15 2.63
C ILE A 64 4.41 22.96 2.88
N LEU A 65 4.93 21.83 3.34
CA LEU A 65 4.14 20.65 3.66
C LEU A 65 3.06 20.94 4.71
N ALA A 66 3.40 21.73 5.74
CA ALA A 66 2.43 22.14 6.76
C ALA A 66 1.23 22.94 6.19
N GLN A 67 1.38 23.63 5.04
CA GLN A 67 0.27 24.34 4.39
C GLN A 67 -0.71 23.40 3.68
N PHE A 68 -0.26 22.21 3.27
CA PHE A 68 -1.14 21.16 2.73
C PHE A 68 -1.91 20.42 3.82
N GLU A 69 -1.47 20.52 5.08
CA GLU A 69 -2.13 19.92 6.24
C GLU A 69 -3.10 20.88 6.94
N ASP A 70 -3.22 22.12 6.45
CA ASP A 70 -4.19 23.10 6.95
C ASP A 70 -5.62 22.68 6.58
N ALA A 71 -6.61 23.08 7.39
CA ALA A 71 -8.02 22.79 7.15
C ALA A 71 -8.59 23.47 5.90
N ASP A 72 -7.92 24.54 5.42
CA ASP A 72 -8.17 25.21 4.15
C ASP A 72 -6.83 25.38 3.39
N PRO A 73 -6.33 24.31 2.74
CA PRO A 73 -5.00 24.30 2.19
C PRO A 73 -4.88 25.29 1.03
N GLN A 74 -4.07 26.34 1.20
CA GLN A 74 -3.69 27.21 0.09
C GLN A 74 -2.72 26.46 -0.82
N SER A 75 -2.90 26.53 -2.14
CA SER A 75 -1.91 26.04 -3.12
C SER A 75 -0.61 26.85 -2.98
N PRO A 76 0.45 26.31 -2.34
CA PRO A 76 1.63 27.11 -2.06
C PRO A 76 2.36 27.41 -3.37
N LYS A 77 2.83 28.65 -3.54
CA LYS A 77 3.47 29.08 -4.80
C LYS A 77 4.62 28.16 -5.19
N GLY A 78 4.53 27.56 -6.38
CA GLY A 78 5.55 26.65 -6.90
C GLY A 78 5.45 25.21 -6.38
N TYR A 79 4.37 24.85 -5.71
CA TYR A 79 4.11 23.50 -5.20
C TYR A 79 2.69 23.07 -5.51
N ARG A 80 2.46 21.77 -5.66
CA ARG A 80 1.12 21.22 -5.87
C ARG A 80 1.04 19.78 -5.38
N ASN A 81 -0.19 19.34 -5.11
CA ASN A 81 -0.49 17.92 -5.08
C ASN A 81 -0.54 17.40 -6.54
N LEU A 82 0.37 16.49 -6.89
CA LEU A 82 0.52 15.88 -8.21
C LEU A 82 -0.52 14.79 -8.45
N ILE A 83 -0.91 14.09 -7.38
CA ILE A 83 -1.92 13.03 -7.37
C ILE A 83 -2.69 13.21 -6.08
N ASP A 84 -3.95 13.62 -6.20
CA ASP A 84 -4.89 13.64 -5.09
C ASP A 84 -6.04 12.70 -5.40
N LEU A 85 -6.06 11.56 -4.71
CA LEU A 85 -7.12 10.56 -4.84
C LEU A 85 -7.79 10.35 -3.48
N ALA A 86 -8.15 11.44 -2.80
CA ALA A 86 -8.93 11.38 -1.56
C ALA A 86 -10.36 10.83 -1.78
N ASP A 87 -10.97 11.14 -2.94
CA ASP A 87 -12.40 10.92 -3.22
C ASP A 87 -12.68 10.29 -4.60
N THR A 88 -11.75 9.50 -5.16
CA THR A 88 -11.92 8.88 -6.50
C THR A 88 -11.92 7.36 -6.42
N VAL A 89 -12.76 6.68 -7.22
CA VAL A 89 -12.84 5.22 -7.54
C VAL A 89 -12.85 4.21 -6.36
N TYR A 90 -12.20 4.52 -5.24
CA TYR A 90 -12.02 3.72 -4.02
C TYR A 90 -12.42 4.54 -2.79
N GLU A 91 -13.50 5.32 -2.89
CA GLU A 91 -14.05 6.14 -1.79
C GLU A 91 -14.03 5.34 -0.48
N ASP A 92 -13.58 5.98 0.59
CA ASP A 92 -13.39 5.40 1.93
C ASP A 92 -12.35 4.27 2.08
N GLN A 93 -11.76 3.75 1.00
CA GLN A 93 -10.79 2.64 1.07
C GLN A 93 -9.34 3.08 1.03
N MET A 94 -9.02 4.12 0.27
CA MET A 94 -7.64 4.54 0.06
C MET A 94 -7.54 6.05 -0.13
N THR A 95 -6.41 6.64 0.27
CA THR A 95 -6.03 8.00 -0.11
C THR A 95 -4.61 7.99 -0.62
N ILE A 96 -4.37 8.69 -1.73
CA ILE A 96 -3.04 8.86 -2.30
C ILE A 96 -2.77 10.36 -2.43
N GLU A 97 -1.60 10.76 -1.93
CA GLU A 97 -1.11 12.13 -2.01
C GLU A 97 0.34 12.11 -2.53
N VAL A 98 0.64 12.95 -3.51
CA VAL A 98 2.01 13.20 -3.93
C VAL A 98 2.28 14.68 -4.01
N ILE A 99 3.01 15.23 -3.06
CA ILE A 99 3.37 16.65 -3.06
C ILE A 99 4.72 16.84 -3.77
N GLY A 100 4.73 17.75 -4.74
CA GLY A 100 5.91 18.09 -5.52
C GLY A 100 6.10 19.59 -5.69
N LYS A 101 7.36 20.00 -5.88
CA LYS A 101 7.72 21.31 -6.39
C LYS A 101 7.55 21.31 -7.91
N VAL A 102 6.97 22.36 -8.46
CA VAL A 102 6.74 22.52 -9.90
C VAL A 102 7.51 23.69 -10.48
N ALA A 103 7.68 23.68 -11.80
CA ALA A 103 8.50 24.67 -12.50
C ALA A 103 7.97 26.10 -12.36
N ASN A 104 6.65 26.29 -12.34
CA ASN A 104 6.05 27.62 -12.34
C ASN A 104 5.54 28.00 -10.95
N ALA A 105 5.78 29.24 -10.54
CA ALA A 105 5.41 29.76 -9.22
C ALA A 105 3.89 29.83 -8.98
N ASP A 106 3.08 29.75 -10.03
CA ASP A 106 1.62 29.69 -9.96
C ASP A 106 1.08 28.28 -9.67
N GLY A 107 1.96 27.29 -9.47
CA GLY A 107 1.57 25.90 -9.22
C GLY A 107 1.37 25.08 -10.50
N THR A 108 1.73 25.62 -11.67
CA THR A 108 1.64 24.92 -12.95
C THR A 108 2.99 24.37 -13.43
N GLY A 109 2.97 23.62 -14.54
CA GLY A 109 4.16 23.04 -15.16
C GLY A 109 4.58 21.68 -14.59
N PRO A 110 5.67 21.10 -15.11
CA PRO A 110 6.15 19.79 -14.69
C PRO A 110 6.69 19.83 -13.25
N ALA A 111 6.60 18.68 -12.58
CA ALA A 111 7.28 18.48 -11.31
C ALA A 111 8.80 18.56 -11.53
N THR A 112 9.48 19.27 -10.64
CA THR A 112 10.95 19.40 -10.63
C THR A 112 11.58 18.61 -9.49
N ARG A 113 10.81 18.34 -8.43
CA ARG A 113 11.21 17.53 -7.29
C ARG A 113 9.99 16.99 -6.56
N ILE A 114 10.07 15.76 -6.08
CA ILE A 114 9.07 15.18 -5.16
C ILE A 114 9.49 15.51 -3.72
N LEU A 115 8.52 15.89 -2.89
CA LEU A 115 8.73 16.24 -1.49
C LEU A 115 8.20 15.13 -0.58
N ARG A 116 6.96 14.70 -0.84
CA ARG A 116 6.28 13.70 -0.04
C ARG A 116 5.41 12.82 -0.92
N LEU A 117 5.43 11.52 -0.64
CA LEU A 117 4.43 10.58 -1.12
C LEU A 117 3.75 9.93 0.08
N THR A 118 2.44 9.83 0.04
CA THR A 118 1.61 9.20 1.07
C THR A 118 0.61 8.27 0.41
N VAL A 119 0.48 7.07 0.96
CA VAL A 119 -0.64 6.16 0.70
C VAL A 119 -1.25 5.78 2.04
N ASP A 120 -2.55 6.00 2.17
CA ASP A 120 -3.36 5.49 3.27
C ASP A 120 -4.26 4.40 2.75
N GLU A 121 -4.20 3.24 3.37
CA GLU A 121 -4.99 2.07 3.00
C GLU A 121 -5.95 1.71 4.14
N SER A 122 -7.18 1.33 3.81
CA SER A 122 -8.13 0.79 4.77
C SER A 122 -7.55 -0.42 5.52
N PRO A 123 -8.00 -0.69 6.76
CA PRO A 123 -7.54 -1.85 7.50
C PRO A 123 -7.77 -3.16 6.72
N PHE A 124 -6.76 -4.03 6.71
CA PHE A 124 -6.92 -5.39 6.22
C PHE A 124 -7.69 -6.22 7.23
N GLU A 125 -8.87 -6.70 6.84
CA GLU A 125 -9.75 -7.46 7.70
C GLU A 125 -9.95 -8.87 7.15
N GLN A 126 -9.27 -9.85 7.75
CA GLN A 126 -9.48 -11.25 7.42
C GLN A 126 -10.77 -11.85 8.02
N ALA A 127 -11.86 -11.10 8.21
CA ALA A 127 -12.97 -11.56 9.05
C ALA A 127 -14.22 -12.01 8.26
N ARG A 128 -14.70 -13.23 8.56
CA ARG A 128 -16.10 -13.65 8.45
C ARG A 128 -16.70 -13.68 9.85
N GLN A 129 -17.50 -12.69 10.27
CA GLN A 129 -18.30 -12.74 11.52
C GLN A 129 -17.58 -13.41 12.74
N GLY A 130 -16.32 -13.06 13.00
CA GLY A 130 -15.51 -13.62 14.10
C GLY A 130 -14.72 -14.91 13.81
N ALA A 131 -14.76 -15.44 12.58
CA ALA A 131 -13.89 -16.51 12.09
C ALA A 131 -12.92 -15.97 11.03
N ALA A 132 -11.65 -16.37 11.10
CA ALA A 132 -10.65 -15.98 10.11
C ALA A 132 -11.06 -16.50 8.71
N VAL A 133 -10.98 -15.63 7.70
CA VAL A 133 -10.88 -16.03 6.30
C VAL A 133 -9.70 -16.99 6.20
N SER A 134 -9.88 -18.03 5.40
CA SER A 134 -8.90 -19.10 5.20
C SER A 134 -7.48 -18.53 5.06
N LYS A 135 -6.52 -19.08 5.83
CA LYS A 135 -5.08 -18.84 5.64
C LYS A 135 -4.59 -19.23 4.24
N ASP A 136 -5.44 -19.90 3.47
CA ASP A 136 -5.22 -20.33 2.11
C ASP A 136 -6.09 -19.48 1.17
N GLY A 137 -5.48 -18.77 0.22
CA GLY A 137 -6.16 -17.92 -0.74
C GLY A 137 -5.18 -17.22 -1.67
N LYS A 138 -5.60 -16.99 -2.91
CA LYS A 138 -4.87 -16.19 -3.90
C LYS A 138 -5.77 -15.11 -4.45
N TYR A 139 -5.29 -13.87 -4.43
CA TYR A 139 -6.01 -12.69 -4.91
C TYR A 139 -5.16 -11.97 -5.94
N TYR A 140 -5.82 -11.33 -6.90
CA TYR A 140 -5.12 -10.68 -8.01
C TYR A 140 -5.56 -9.25 -8.13
N PHE A 141 -4.62 -8.32 -8.34
CA PHE A 141 -4.93 -6.90 -8.40
C PHE A 141 -4.48 -6.30 -9.73
N ARG A 142 -5.22 -5.29 -10.19
CA ARG A 142 -4.92 -4.45 -11.35
C ARG A 142 -5.21 -2.99 -11.00
N GLY A 143 -4.53 -2.07 -11.68
CA GLY A 143 -4.70 -0.64 -11.44
C GLY A 143 -3.56 0.18 -12.04
N ALA A 144 -3.26 1.32 -11.43
CA ALA A 144 -2.39 2.34 -12.00
C ALA A 144 -0.99 2.37 -11.36
N ASN A 145 -0.05 2.98 -12.08
CA ASN A 145 1.30 3.25 -11.61
C ASN A 145 1.81 4.62 -12.10
N PHE A 146 2.48 5.34 -11.22
CA PHE A 146 3.06 6.65 -11.46
C PHE A 146 4.50 6.70 -10.95
N VAL A 147 5.39 7.30 -11.75
CA VAL A 147 6.83 7.39 -11.51
C VAL A 147 7.30 8.80 -11.75
N TRP A 148 8.22 9.25 -10.92
CA TRP A 148 9.05 10.41 -11.16
C TRP A 148 10.51 10.02 -11.06
N ALA A 149 11.25 10.15 -12.16
CA ALA A 149 12.64 9.71 -12.21
C ALA A 149 13.58 10.78 -12.79
N SER A 150 14.82 10.74 -12.34
CA SER A 150 15.96 11.49 -12.86
C SER A 150 17.04 10.50 -13.29
N LEU A 151 17.60 10.74 -14.48
CA LEU A 151 18.75 10.01 -14.99
C LEU A 151 19.95 10.94 -14.94
N ASP A 152 21.05 10.49 -14.32
CA ASP A 152 22.29 11.28 -14.21
C ASP A 152 22.10 12.70 -13.61
N GLY A 153 21.09 12.90 -12.76
CA GLY A 153 20.75 14.19 -12.18
C GLY A 153 20.04 15.17 -13.13
N ALA A 154 19.62 14.70 -14.30
CA ALA A 154 18.81 15.46 -15.24
C ALA A 154 17.44 15.86 -14.65
N PRO A 155 16.73 16.82 -15.26
CA PRO A 155 15.38 17.18 -14.83
C PRO A 155 14.46 15.97 -14.69
N LEU A 156 13.59 16.05 -13.69
CA LEU A 156 12.65 14.99 -13.35
C LEU A 156 11.66 14.74 -14.49
N ARG A 157 11.53 13.48 -14.89
CA ARG A 157 10.60 13.02 -15.92
C ARG A 157 9.48 12.22 -15.28
N THR A 158 8.28 12.32 -15.84
CA THR A 158 7.10 11.64 -15.32
C THR A 158 6.79 10.40 -16.15
N GLY A 159 6.57 9.27 -15.48
CA GLY A 159 6.00 8.06 -16.05
C GLY A 159 4.60 7.82 -15.47
N ALA A 160 3.61 7.49 -16.30
CA ALA A 160 2.26 7.18 -15.86
C ALA A 160 1.63 6.09 -16.74
N ASN A 161 0.84 5.22 -16.12
CA ASN A 161 -0.02 4.26 -16.81
C ASN A 161 -1.22 3.90 -15.91
N SER A 162 -2.44 4.10 -16.41
CA SER A 162 -3.69 3.74 -15.70
C SER A 162 -3.86 2.23 -15.51
N ASP A 163 -3.21 1.43 -16.35
CA ASP A 163 -3.11 -0.04 -16.24
C ASP A 163 -1.69 -0.46 -15.81
N GLY A 164 -1.00 0.44 -15.10
CA GLY A 164 0.39 0.32 -14.72
C GLY A 164 0.66 -0.71 -13.63
N LEU A 165 -0.29 -1.01 -12.73
CA LEU A 165 -0.26 -2.23 -11.93
C LEU A 165 -0.69 -3.39 -12.83
N VAL A 166 0.27 -3.87 -13.61
CA VAL A 166 0.03 -4.86 -14.66
C VAL A 166 -0.40 -6.19 -14.07
N ASN A 167 0.14 -6.60 -12.92
CA ASN A 167 -0.37 -7.76 -12.20
C ASN A 167 0.18 -7.70 -10.79
N MET A 168 -0.66 -7.96 -9.80
CA MET A 168 -0.20 -8.31 -8.45
C MET A 168 -0.92 -9.58 -8.02
N GLU A 169 -0.18 -10.54 -7.49
CA GLU A 169 -0.68 -11.76 -6.86
C GLU A 169 -0.37 -11.68 -5.36
N LEU A 170 -1.41 -11.82 -4.54
CA LEU A 170 -1.31 -12.00 -3.10
C LEU A 170 -1.55 -13.48 -2.78
N ASP A 171 -0.58 -14.15 -2.16
CA ASP A 171 -0.68 -15.54 -1.70
C ASP A 171 -0.69 -15.57 -0.16
N LEU A 172 -1.88 -15.75 0.42
CA LEU A 172 -2.04 -15.76 1.89
C LEU A 172 -1.36 -16.97 2.53
N ARG A 173 -1.28 -18.10 1.81
CA ARG A 173 -0.68 -19.33 2.33
C ARG A 173 0.83 -19.19 2.46
N LYS A 174 1.46 -18.57 1.47
CA LYS A 174 2.90 -18.31 1.48
C LYS A 174 3.26 -17.04 2.23
N GLU A 175 2.28 -16.20 2.56
CA GLU A 175 2.47 -14.87 3.07
C GLU A 175 3.39 -14.07 2.12
N THR A 176 3.06 -14.05 0.83
CA THR A 176 3.84 -13.33 -0.18
C THR A 176 3.00 -12.49 -1.14
N VAL A 177 3.64 -11.45 -1.68
CA VAL A 177 3.13 -10.63 -2.79
C VAL A 177 4.13 -10.67 -3.94
N SER A 178 3.64 -10.93 -5.15
CA SER A 178 4.42 -10.76 -6.38
C SER A 178 3.73 -9.74 -7.27
N LEU A 179 4.46 -8.76 -7.81
CA LEU A 179 3.86 -7.70 -8.61
C LEU A 179 4.73 -7.25 -9.79
N ARG A 180 4.07 -6.66 -10.77
CA ARG A 180 4.67 -6.00 -11.93
C ARG A 180 4.04 -4.63 -12.11
N LEU A 181 4.87 -3.61 -12.10
CA LEU A 181 4.50 -2.23 -12.36
C LEU A 181 5.11 -1.76 -13.67
N GLU A 182 4.37 -0.98 -14.45
CA GLU A 182 4.84 -0.41 -15.70
C GLU A 182 4.35 1.01 -15.88
N THR A 183 5.14 1.82 -16.59
CA THR A 183 4.69 3.08 -17.17
C THR A 183 4.87 3.04 -18.68
N GLY A 184 4.09 3.83 -19.42
CA GLY A 184 4.19 3.93 -20.88
C GLY A 184 4.83 5.23 -21.34
N VAL A 185 4.86 5.46 -22.65
CA VAL A 185 5.08 6.80 -23.22
C VAL A 185 3.78 7.21 -23.90
N ASN A 186 3.20 8.34 -23.48
CA ASN A 186 1.95 8.88 -24.00
C ASN A 186 1.87 10.40 -23.72
N ALA A 187 0.74 11.04 -24.01
CA ALA A 187 0.57 12.49 -23.84
C ALA A 187 0.82 13.02 -22.41
N THR A 188 0.78 12.15 -21.40
CA THR A 188 0.94 12.48 -19.97
C THR A 188 2.13 11.75 -19.33
N SER A 189 2.93 11.03 -20.12
CA SER A 189 4.00 10.16 -19.65
C SER A 189 5.20 10.23 -20.58
N ASP A 190 6.29 10.77 -20.07
CA ASP A 190 7.57 10.95 -20.78
C ASP A 190 8.52 9.78 -20.58
N LEU A 191 8.18 8.84 -19.69
CA LEU A 191 9.10 7.81 -19.22
C LEU A 191 8.44 6.44 -19.16
N ARG A 192 9.02 5.49 -19.89
CA ARG A 192 8.71 4.06 -19.77
C ARG A 192 9.58 3.43 -18.68
N THR A 193 8.93 2.70 -17.78
CA THR A 193 9.58 1.93 -16.72
C THR A 193 8.93 0.56 -16.58
N ALA A 194 9.68 -0.40 -16.04
CA ALA A 194 9.15 -1.69 -15.62
C ALA A 194 9.79 -2.08 -14.28
N LEU A 195 8.98 -2.38 -13.28
CA LEU A 195 9.42 -2.88 -11.98
C LEU A 195 8.80 -4.26 -11.78
N THR A 196 9.61 -5.22 -11.35
CA THR A 196 9.12 -6.56 -10.99
C THR A 196 9.59 -6.90 -9.60
N ALA A 197 8.66 -7.39 -8.78
CA ALA A 197 8.94 -7.93 -7.48
C ALA A 197 8.33 -9.33 -7.37
N LYS A 198 9.08 -10.27 -6.80
CA LYS A 198 8.65 -11.65 -6.62
C LYS A 198 8.77 -12.02 -5.16
N ASP A 199 7.74 -12.69 -4.66
CA ASP A 199 7.69 -13.27 -3.32
C ASP A 199 8.07 -12.27 -2.20
N LEU A 200 7.68 -10.99 -2.35
CA LEU A 200 7.85 -10.00 -1.28
C LEU A 200 7.14 -10.50 -0.02
N PRO A 201 7.75 -10.40 1.17
CA PRO A 201 7.08 -10.68 2.42
C PRO A 201 5.74 -9.93 2.52
N PHE A 202 4.70 -10.65 2.96
CA PHE A 202 3.40 -10.10 3.30
C PHE A 202 3.04 -10.50 4.73
N ASN A 203 2.50 -9.56 5.48
CA ASN A 203 2.04 -9.74 6.83
C ASN A 203 0.53 -9.97 6.80
N ILE A 204 0.13 -11.23 6.96
CA ILE A 204 -1.26 -11.63 6.92
C ILE A 204 -2.13 -10.92 7.97
N ARG A 205 -1.58 -10.46 9.09
CA ARG A 205 -2.37 -9.79 10.14
C ARG A 205 -2.65 -8.31 9.86
N THR A 206 -1.81 -7.66 9.06
CA THR A 206 -1.86 -6.20 8.89
C THR A 206 -2.08 -5.78 7.44
N GLY A 207 -2.01 -6.70 6.48
CA GLY A 207 -2.07 -6.38 5.05
C GLY A 207 -0.78 -5.80 4.49
N ALA A 208 0.20 -5.55 5.34
CA ALA A 208 1.48 -4.96 5.00
C ALA A 208 2.33 -5.89 4.10
N TYR A 209 2.89 -5.38 3.01
CA TYR A 209 3.95 -6.06 2.25
C TYR A 209 5.07 -5.11 1.85
N GLY A 210 6.23 -5.66 1.50
CA GLY A 210 7.35 -4.87 1.02
C GLY A 210 8.68 -5.61 1.02
N GLY A 211 9.70 -4.96 0.45
CA GLY A 211 11.05 -5.48 0.37
C GLY A 211 11.82 -4.89 -0.82
N ASP A 212 12.92 -5.56 -1.17
CA ASP A 212 13.79 -5.14 -2.27
C ASP A 212 13.12 -5.33 -3.63
N VAL A 213 13.35 -4.37 -4.52
CA VAL A 213 12.82 -4.36 -5.88
C VAL A 213 13.88 -3.94 -6.88
N THR A 214 13.67 -4.30 -8.13
CA THR A 214 14.49 -3.86 -9.25
C THR A 214 13.60 -3.18 -10.29
N MET A 215 14.03 -1.99 -10.72
CA MET A 215 13.38 -1.24 -11.78
C MET A 215 14.28 -1.16 -13.00
N THR A 216 13.66 -1.35 -14.15
CA THR A 216 14.20 -1.06 -15.46
C THR A 216 13.63 0.27 -15.96
N VAL A 217 14.50 1.13 -16.45
CA VAL A 217 14.15 2.42 -17.07
C VAL A 217 14.63 2.43 -18.50
N TYR A 218 13.75 2.81 -19.42
CA TYR A 218 14.09 3.00 -20.83
C TYR A 218 14.45 4.46 -21.02
N ASP A 219 15.70 4.76 -21.37
CA ASP A 219 16.14 6.13 -21.57
C ASP A 219 15.33 6.78 -22.70
N PRO A 220 14.58 7.87 -22.44
CA PRO A 220 13.81 8.54 -23.48
C PRO A 220 14.67 9.26 -24.52
N ASP A 221 15.92 9.60 -24.19
CA ASP A 221 16.82 10.35 -25.07
C ASP A 221 17.82 9.44 -25.81
N GLY A 222 17.76 8.13 -25.61
CA GLY A 222 18.75 7.17 -26.12
C GLY A 222 18.20 5.76 -26.31
N SER A 223 19.11 4.80 -26.54
CA SER A 223 18.77 3.37 -26.65
C SER A 223 19.08 2.57 -25.37
N ASP A 224 19.59 3.24 -24.34
CA ASP A 224 19.99 2.59 -23.10
C ASP A 224 18.78 2.07 -22.32
N ILE A 225 18.95 0.88 -21.75
CA ILE A 225 18.01 0.29 -20.81
C ILE A 225 18.75 0.13 -19.50
N LEU A 226 18.41 0.98 -18.55
CA LEU A 226 19.08 1.11 -17.25
C LEU A 226 18.37 0.25 -16.22
N GLN A 227 19.13 -0.39 -15.33
CA GLN A 227 18.58 -1.16 -14.23
C GLN A 227 19.15 -0.70 -12.89
N ALA A 228 18.26 -0.40 -11.94
CA ALA A 228 18.65 -0.01 -10.59
C ALA A 228 17.77 -0.69 -9.54
N ALA A 229 18.34 -0.86 -8.35
CA ALA A 229 17.68 -1.48 -7.20
C ALA A 229 17.05 -0.42 -6.31
N GLY A 230 16.14 -0.87 -5.46
CA GLY A 230 15.54 -0.04 -4.42
C GLY A 230 14.60 -0.83 -3.54
N SER A 231 13.64 -0.16 -2.94
CA SER A 231 12.69 -0.76 -2.00
C SER A 231 11.25 -0.34 -2.30
N LEU A 232 10.32 -1.23 -1.95
CA LEU A 232 8.88 -1.03 -2.10
C LEU A 232 8.19 -1.33 -0.78
N ARG A 233 7.21 -0.50 -0.42
CA ARG A 233 6.33 -0.71 0.74
C ARG A 233 4.88 -0.44 0.36
N GLY A 234 4.01 -1.41 0.59
CA GLY A 234 2.57 -1.26 0.35
C GLY A 234 1.72 -1.96 1.40
N ALA A 235 0.41 -1.79 1.25
CA ALA A 235 -0.61 -2.42 2.07
C ALA A 235 -1.77 -2.88 1.20
N VAL A 236 -2.36 -4.01 1.58
CA VAL A 236 -3.66 -4.47 1.09
C VAL A 236 -4.70 -4.05 2.11
N GLY A 237 -5.79 -3.46 1.65
CA GLY A 237 -6.93 -3.06 2.48
C GLY A 237 -8.15 -3.93 2.27
N GLY A 238 -9.15 -3.72 3.13
CA GLY A 238 -10.48 -4.32 3.03
C GLY A 238 -10.53 -5.82 3.30
N ARG A 239 -11.49 -6.50 2.66
CA ARG A 239 -11.89 -7.87 3.05
C ARG A 239 -11.70 -8.90 1.93
N PRO A 240 -11.02 -10.03 2.20
CA PRO A 240 -10.85 -11.13 1.26
C PRO A 240 -12.09 -12.02 1.12
N GLU A 241 -13.14 -11.79 1.92
CA GLU A 241 -14.42 -12.49 1.80
C GLU A 241 -15.03 -12.23 0.41
N PHE A 242 -15.67 -13.26 -0.16
CA PHE A 242 -16.50 -13.10 -1.35
C PHE A 242 -17.96 -13.03 -0.92
N THR A 243 -18.51 -11.82 -0.87
CA THR A 243 -19.90 -11.57 -0.47
C THR A 243 -20.62 -10.83 -1.59
N ASP A 244 -21.87 -11.19 -1.87
CA ASP A 244 -22.69 -10.56 -2.91
C ASP A 244 -22.01 -10.51 -4.30
N GLY A 245 -21.19 -11.52 -4.60
CA GLY A 245 -20.50 -11.63 -5.87
C GLY A 245 -19.21 -10.80 -5.97
N ARG A 246 -18.67 -10.29 -4.84
CA ARG A 246 -17.56 -9.33 -4.85
C ARG A 246 -16.54 -9.60 -3.73
N HIS A 247 -15.29 -9.23 -4.00
CA HIS A 247 -14.27 -8.97 -2.99
C HIS A 247 -14.23 -7.47 -2.68
N ASP A 248 -13.67 -7.08 -1.55
CA ASP A 248 -13.50 -5.66 -1.20
C ASP A 248 -12.02 -5.33 -0.98
N LEU A 249 -11.15 -5.88 -1.84
CA LEU A 249 -9.71 -5.78 -1.69
C LEU A 249 -9.14 -4.68 -2.57
N THR A 250 -8.52 -3.70 -1.93
CA THR A 250 -7.69 -2.67 -2.55
C THR A 250 -6.24 -2.85 -2.17
N THR A 251 -5.35 -2.22 -2.93
CA THR A 251 -3.94 -2.20 -2.64
C THR A 251 -3.35 -0.85 -3.03
N GLY A 252 -2.44 -0.36 -2.21
CA GLY A 252 -1.71 0.87 -2.43
C GLY A 252 -0.27 0.74 -1.94
N GLY A 253 0.66 1.39 -2.62
CA GLY A 253 2.04 1.37 -2.18
C GLY A 253 2.96 2.38 -2.83
N LEU A 254 4.12 2.52 -2.21
CA LEU A 254 5.20 3.41 -2.61
C LEU A 254 6.44 2.60 -2.93
N TYR A 255 7.27 3.11 -3.83
CA TYR A 255 8.61 2.58 -4.06
C TYR A 255 9.61 3.69 -4.33
N THR A 256 10.87 3.41 -4.04
CA THR A 256 12.00 4.29 -4.34
C THR A 256 13.14 3.47 -4.92
N ILE A 257 13.79 4.02 -5.93
CA ILE A 257 14.93 3.43 -6.64
C ILE A 257 16.05 4.46 -6.58
N SER A 258 17.25 4.04 -6.19
CA SER A 258 18.43 4.89 -6.25
C SER A 258 19.64 4.00 -6.45
N GLY A 259 20.35 4.20 -7.56
CA GLY A 259 21.52 3.39 -7.86
C GLY A 259 22.15 3.71 -9.19
N THR A 260 23.20 2.96 -9.49
CA THR A 260 23.94 3.06 -10.75
C THR A 260 23.74 1.79 -11.56
N ASP A 261 23.35 1.95 -12.82
CA ASP A 261 23.29 0.84 -13.76
C ASP A 261 24.70 0.28 -13.99
N LYS A 262 24.86 -1.03 -13.76
CA LYS A 262 26.18 -1.66 -13.80
C LYS A 262 26.80 -1.73 -15.19
N LYS A 263 26.00 -1.62 -16.26
CA LYS A 263 26.49 -1.75 -17.64
C LYS A 263 26.93 -0.42 -18.22
N THR A 264 26.15 0.62 -17.99
CA THR A 264 26.34 1.96 -18.56
C THR A 264 27.07 2.90 -17.60
N GLY A 265 27.06 2.62 -16.29
CA GLY A 265 27.60 3.51 -15.26
C GLY A 265 26.70 4.72 -14.95
N ARG A 266 25.51 4.79 -15.55
CA ARG A 266 24.56 5.89 -15.38
C ARG A 266 23.74 5.77 -14.11
N LYS A 267 23.38 6.90 -13.52
CA LYS A 267 22.60 6.97 -12.28
C LYS A 267 21.11 7.00 -12.58
N VAL A 268 20.36 6.28 -11.77
CA VAL A 268 18.89 6.24 -11.78
C VAL A 268 18.40 6.58 -10.37
N ASP A 269 17.62 7.64 -10.26
CA ASP A 269 16.89 7.99 -9.05
C ASP A 269 15.40 8.10 -9.39
N ALA A 270 14.55 7.38 -8.67
CA ALA A 270 13.11 7.42 -8.90
C ALA A 270 12.29 7.26 -7.61
N ASN A 271 11.12 7.88 -7.59
CA ASN A 271 10.06 7.61 -6.63
C ASN A 271 8.79 7.28 -7.39
N GLY A 272 8.01 6.34 -6.89
CA GLY A 272 6.74 5.96 -7.51
C GLY A 272 5.68 5.60 -6.51
N VAL A 273 4.45 5.67 -7.00
CA VAL A 273 3.22 5.28 -6.30
C VAL A 273 2.38 4.43 -7.23
N PHE A 274 1.77 3.40 -6.69
CA PHE A 274 0.85 2.53 -7.42
C PHE A 274 -0.35 2.21 -6.55
N TYR A 275 -1.43 1.84 -7.21
CA TYR A 275 -2.64 1.40 -6.55
C TYR A 275 -3.48 0.52 -7.46
N GLY A 276 -4.43 -0.20 -6.87
CA GLY A 276 -5.38 -0.99 -7.61
C GLY A 276 -6.36 -1.73 -6.73
N ALA A 277 -7.14 -2.60 -7.36
CA ALA A 277 -8.10 -3.45 -6.67
C ALA A 277 -8.18 -4.84 -7.31
N ASP A 278 -8.79 -5.77 -6.58
CA ASP A 278 -9.18 -7.05 -7.15
C ASP A 278 -10.18 -6.82 -8.30
N PRO A 279 -10.04 -7.48 -9.47
CA PRO A 279 -11.00 -7.34 -10.57
C PRO A 279 -12.45 -7.70 -10.21
N ASN A 280 -12.63 -8.48 -9.15
CA ASN A 280 -13.95 -8.79 -8.59
C ASN A 280 -14.34 -7.85 -7.44
N ALA A 281 -13.54 -6.82 -7.14
CA ALA A 281 -13.99 -5.65 -6.39
C ALA A 281 -14.85 -4.80 -7.32
N GLY A 282 -16.17 -5.03 -7.27
CA GLY A 282 -17.11 -4.41 -8.18
C GLY A 282 -17.26 -2.91 -7.96
N LYS A 283 -17.56 -2.19 -9.05
CA LYS A 283 -18.15 -0.84 -9.03
C LYS A 283 -19.50 -0.80 -8.32
#